data_AF-A0A7Y2ST15-F1
#
_entry.id   AF-A0A7Y2ST15-F1
#
_cell.length_a   1.000
_cell.length_b   1.000
_cell.length_c   1.000
_cell.angle_alpha   90.00
_cell.angle_beta   90.00
_cell.angle_gamma   90.00
#
_symmetry.space_group_name_H-M   'P 1'
#
loop_
_entity.id
_entity.type
_entity.pdbx_description
1 polymer ?
#
loop_
_entity_poly.entity_id
_entity_poly.type
_entity_poly.pdbx_seq_one_letter_code
_entity_poly.pdbx_strand_id
1 'polypeptide(L)'
;MDAEGWSWRITELKQRLNITVVDLAARANMRRATLADLQGASDTWTSVLIQVYRAAREIAPTITLHDMLTVHGEPSPIVVRRHTIRDGMEPMRDLPGVYFGTPLLRHSYAPDARDPLGTIQKLALAANIHPTAMRLLERGRTQPRISTVIQCYRVFLPFDPTLTLHDLVLLPDRDLPPDAPRYTPYLRHQDTPVAPPTDPVQADAADAGDGPISADALLDLWAQLSPQGQRVTMHYIRALLARA
;
A
#
# COMPACT_ATOMS: atom_id res chain seq x y z
N MET A 1 23.15 -3.84 -5.41
CA MET A 1 22.25 -2.69 -5.22
C MET A 1 20.99 -3.05 -5.96
N ASP A 2 20.10 -3.79 -5.31
CA ASP A 2 18.83 -4.15 -5.93
C ASP A 2 17.93 -2.94 -5.72
N ALA A 3 17.92 -2.09 -6.74
CA ALA A 3 17.09 -0.91 -6.83
C ALA A 3 15.66 -1.29 -6.43
N GLU A 4 15.05 -0.42 -5.63
CA GLU A 4 13.65 -0.50 -5.20
C GLU A 4 12.81 -1.14 -6.29
N GLY A 5 12.14 -2.26 -5.98
CA GLY A 5 11.64 -3.15 -7.01
C GLY A 5 10.43 -2.62 -7.81
N TRP A 6 10.46 -1.37 -8.25
CA TRP A 6 9.49 -0.70 -9.09
C TRP A 6 10.19 0.32 -10.00
N SER A 7 9.57 0.69 -11.11
CA SER A 7 10.07 1.74 -12.02
C SER A 7 8.95 2.42 -12.80
N TRP A 8 9.19 3.64 -13.26
CA TRP A 8 8.27 4.35 -14.14
C TRP A 8 8.24 3.76 -15.55
N ARG A 9 7.06 3.76 -16.18
CA ARG A 9 6.80 3.28 -17.54
C ARG A 9 6.43 4.41 -18.50
N ILE A 10 7.06 5.58 -18.37
CA ILE A 10 6.67 6.77 -19.14
C ILE A 10 6.86 6.55 -20.64
N THR A 11 7.88 5.81 -21.05
CA THR A 11 8.15 5.53 -22.48
C THR A 11 7.06 4.65 -23.09
N GLU A 12 6.74 3.55 -22.43
CA GLU A 12 5.71 2.59 -22.82
C GLU A 12 4.33 3.24 -22.81
N LEU A 13 4.07 4.08 -21.80
CA LEU A 13 2.83 4.83 -21.69
C LEU A 13 2.62 5.76 -22.89
N LYS A 14 3.62 6.56 -23.26
CA LYS A 14 3.53 7.45 -24.44
C LYS A 14 3.25 6.67 -25.72
N GLN A 15 3.94 5.54 -25.91
CA GLN A 15 3.74 4.67 -27.07
C GLN A 15 2.32 4.13 -27.11
N ARG A 16 1.80 3.64 -25.98
CA ARG A 16 0.43 3.14 -25.86
C ARG A 16 -0.63 4.21 -26.12
N LEU A 17 -0.40 5.42 -25.63
CA LEU A 17 -1.31 6.55 -25.82
C LEU A 17 -1.18 7.22 -27.19
N ASN A 18 -0.14 6.89 -27.97
CA ASN A 18 0.20 7.55 -29.23
C ASN A 18 0.33 9.08 -29.09
N ILE A 19 1.07 9.53 -28.07
CA ILE A 19 1.31 10.97 -27.80
C ILE A 19 2.79 11.26 -27.54
N THR A 20 3.17 12.54 -27.61
CA THR A 20 4.51 12.96 -27.22
C THR A 20 4.62 13.22 -25.71
N VAL A 21 5.86 13.34 -25.22
CA VAL A 21 6.12 13.77 -23.83
C VAL A 21 5.63 15.20 -23.58
N VAL A 22 5.58 16.05 -24.61
CA VAL A 22 5.11 17.43 -24.50
C VAL A 22 3.61 17.44 -24.24
N ASP A 23 2.87 16.63 -25.00
CA ASP A 23 1.40 16.53 -24.87
C ASP A 23 1.02 15.97 -23.49
N LEU A 24 1.70 14.91 -23.03
CA LEU A 24 1.44 14.33 -21.72
C LEU A 24 1.76 15.31 -20.59
N ALA A 25 2.89 16.02 -20.67
CA ALA A 25 3.28 17.01 -19.67
C ALA A 25 2.27 18.18 -19.62
N ALA A 26 1.81 18.65 -20.78
CA ALA A 26 0.82 19.72 -20.86
C ALA A 26 -0.52 19.29 -20.21
N ARG A 27 -1.01 18.08 -20.51
CA ARG A 27 -2.24 17.53 -19.91
C ARG A 27 -2.12 17.32 -18.40
N ALA A 28 -0.96 16.85 -17.95
CA ALA A 28 -0.70 16.66 -16.53
C ALA A 28 -0.33 17.97 -15.79
N ASN A 29 -0.37 19.12 -16.48
CA ASN A 29 -0.01 20.44 -15.96
C ASN A 29 1.38 20.45 -15.28
N MET A 30 2.36 19.82 -15.92
CA MET A 30 3.73 19.73 -15.42
C MET A 30 4.76 20.17 -16.46
N ARG A 31 5.95 20.52 -15.98
CA ARG A 31 7.06 20.85 -16.88
C ARG A 31 7.50 19.61 -17.63
N ARG A 32 7.78 19.76 -18.93
CA ARG A 32 8.33 18.68 -19.78
C ARG A 32 9.57 18.03 -19.17
N ALA A 33 10.48 18.83 -18.60
CA ALA A 33 11.69 18.33 -17.94
C ALA A 33 11.33 17.41 -16.77
N THR A 34 10.41 17.84 -15.90
CA THR A 34 9.94 17.03 -14.76
C THR A 34 9.38 15.68 -15.21
N LEU A 35 8.54 15.65 -16.26
CA LEU A 35 8.01 14.38 -16.79
C LEU A 35 9.11 13.49 -17.39
N ALA A 36 10.05 14.08 -18.12
CA ALA A 36 11.16 13.35 -18.72
C ALA A 36 12.07 12.72 -17.65
N ASP A 37 12.29 13.42 -16.55
CA ASP A 37 13.14 12.98 -15.44
C ASP A 37 12.51 11.83 -14.62
N LEU A 38 11.19 11.62 -14.70
CA LEU A 38 10.52 10.52 -13.98
C LEU A 38 11.06 9.15 -14.36
N GLN A 39 11.47 8.93 -15.61
CA GLN A 39 11.98 7.63 -16.06
C GLN A 39 13.23 7.18 -15.28
N GLY A 40 14.05 8.13 -14.82
CA GLY A 40 15.25 7.87 -14.02
C GLY A 40 15.08 8.19 -12.53
N ALA A 41 13.88 8.61 -12.10
CA ALA A 41 13.64 8.96 -10.70
C ALA A 41 13.62 7.69 -9.84
N SER A 42 14.44 7.68 -8.79
CA SER A 42 14.47 6.58 -7.82
C SER A 42 13.22 6.56 -6.94
N ASP A 43 12.67 7.74 -6.62
CA ASP A 43 11.45 7.87 -5.85
C ASP A 43 10.79 9.23 -6.06
N THR A 44 9.46 9.28 -5.98
CA THR A 44 8.68 10.51 -6.15
C THR A 44 7.43 10.51 -5.27
N TRP A 45 6.70 11.62 -5.23
CA TRP A 45 5.42 11.71 -4.53
C TRP A 45 4.29 11.04 -5.30
N THR A 46 3.33 10.47 -4.57
CA THR A 46 2.12 9.88 -5.15
C THR A 46 1.25 10.93 -5.88
N SER A 47 1.31 12.21 -5.49
CA SER A 47 0.63 13.28 -6.25
C SER A 47 1.10 13.40 -7.69
N VAL A 48 2.39 13.22 -7.96
CA VAL A 48 2.92 13.22 -9.33
C VAL A 48 2.36 12.04 -10.11
N LEU A 49 2.34 10.85 -9.49
CA LEU A 49 1.70 9.66 -10.07
C LEU A 49 0.23 9.91 -10.42
N ILE A 50 -0.54 10.49 -9.50
CA ILE A 50 -1.97 10.75 -9.73
C ILE A 50 -2.19 11.80 -10.84
N GLN A 51 -1.34 12.81 -10.94
CA GLN A 51 -1.41 13.80 -12.02
C GLN A 51 -1.16 13.17 -13.39
N VAL A 52 -0.08 12.39 -13.54
CA VAL A 52 0.22 11.68 -14.79
C VAL A 52 -0.88 10.68 -15.14
N TYR A 53 -1.36 9.93 -14.13
CA TYR A 53 -2.44 8.96 -14.28
C TYR A 53 -3.73 9.60 -14.82
N ARG A 54 -4.19 10.70 -14.22
CA ARG A 54 -5.39 11.42 -14.66
C ARG A 54 -5.24 11.93 -16.09
N ALA A 55 -4.10 12.52 -16.43
CA ALA A 55 -3.81 12.99 -17.79
C ALA A 55 -3.81 11.86 -18.83
N ALA A 56 -3.24 10.71 -18.49
CA ALA A 56 -3.26 9.53 -19.36
C ALA A 56 -4.69 8.99 -19.56
N ARG A 57 -5.51 9.05 -18.52
CA ARG A 57 -6.89 8.56 -18.55
C ARG A 57 -7.86 9.40 -19.34
N GLU A 58 -7.63 10.69 -19.45
CA GLU A 58 -8.37 11.55 -20.38
C GLU A 58 -8.25 11.08 -21.83
N ILE A 59 -7.16 10.38 -22.17
CA ILE A 59 -6.90 9.85 -23.50
C ILE A 59 -7.39 8.40 -23.60
N ALA A 60 -7.04 7.57 -22.61
CA ALA A 60 -7.38 6.15 -22.57
C ALA A 60 -8.02 5.79 -21.22
N PRO A 61 -9.37 5.73 -21.13
CA PRO A 61 -10.08 5.52 -19.87
C PRO A 61 -9.77 4.21 -19.14
N THR A 62 -9.20 3.22 -19.83
CA THR A 62 -8.83 1.91 -19.28
C THR A 62 -7.44 1.89 -18.64
N ILE A 63 -6.71 3.02 -18.64
CA ILE A 63 -5.39 3.12 -18.01
C ILE A 63 -5.50 2.91 -16.49
N THR A 64 -4.53 2.18 -15.94
CA THR A 64 -4.39 1.83 -14.53
C THR A 64 -3.07 2.40 -13.96
N LEU A 65 -2.90 2.37 -12.63
CA LEU A 65 -1.65 2.79 -12.00
C LEU A 65 -0.46 1.87 -12.40
N HIS A 66 -0.72 0.60 -12.69
CA HIS A 66 0.27 -0.37 -13.19
C HIS A 66 0.67 -0.15 -14.66
N ASP A 67 -0.09 0.68 -15.39
CA ASP A 67 0.35 1.18 -16.69
C ASP A 67 1.36 2.33 -16.54
N MET A 68 1.38 3.01 -15.38
CA MET A 68 2.33 4.07 -15.06
C MET A 68 3.61 3.53 -14.42
N LEU A 69 3.48 2.48 -13.62
CA LEU A 69 4.54 1.90 -12.81
C LEU A 69 4.65 0.41 -13.08
N THR A 70 5.86 -0.10 -13.23
CA THR A 70 6.17 -1.52 -13.10
C THR A 70 6.50 -1.78 -11.65
N VAL A 71 5.95 -2.82 -11.03
CA VAL A 71 6.36 -3.35 -9.72
C VAL A 71 6.72 -4.82 -9.91
N HIS A 72 7.90 -5.22 -9.43
CA HIS A 72 8.29 -6.63 -9.49
C HIS A 72 7.40 -7.47 -8.56
N GLY A 73 6.85 -8.56 -9.11
CA GLY A 73 5.94 -9.47 -8.41
C GLY A 73 4.46 -9.10 -8.51
N GLU A 74 4.09 -8.25 -9.48
CA GLU A 74 2.69 -7.88 -9.72
C GLU A 74 1.82 -9.08 -10.11
N PRO A 75 0.55 -9.10 -9.68
CA PRO A 75 -0.41 -10.05 -10.18
C PRO A 75 -0.78 -9.80 -11.62
N SER A 76 -1.04 -10.92 -12.29
CA SER A 76 -1.69 -10.95 -13.59
C SER A 76 -2.86 -11.94 -13.51
N PRO A 77 -4.10 -11.51 -13.80
CA PRO A 77 -4.52 -10.21 -14.35
C PRO A 77 -4.71 -9.09 -13.30
N ILE A 78 -4.55 -7.83 -13.74
CA ILE A 78 -4.81 -6.63 -12.94
C ILE A 78 -6.31 -6.29 -13.02
N VAL A 79 -7.00 -6.32 -11.88
CA VAL A 79 -8.44 -5.97 -11.79
C VAL A 79 -8.59 -4.76 -10.85
N VAL A 80 -8.92 -3.60 -11.41
CA VAL A 80 -9.16 -2.38 -10.62
C VAL A 80 -10.54 -2.42 -9.98
N ARG A 81 -10.63 -2.11 -8.69
CA ARG A 81 -11.86 -2.25 -7.91
C ARG A 81 -12.30 -0.92 -7.31
N ARG A 82 -13.61 -0.74 -7.17
CA ARG A 82 -14.20 0.40 -6.48
C ARG A 82 -14.34 0.10 -5.00
N HIS A 83 -13.83 0.98 -4.15
CA HIS A 83 -13.88 0.82 -2.70
C HIS A 83 -14.90 1.74 -2.06
N THR A 84 -15.59 1.25 -1.04
CA THR A 84 -16.36 2.10 -0.13
C THR A 84 -15.43 2.63 0.94
N ILE A 85 -15.21 3.95 0.95
CA ILE A 85 -14.37 4.62 1.94
C ILE A 85 -14.99 4.42 3.32
N ARG A 86 -14.18 4.03 4.30
CA ARG A 86 -14.62 3.80 5.68
C ARG A 86 -14.68 5.11 6.45
N ASP A 87 -15.58 5.16 7.44
CA ASP A 87 -15.67 6.27 8.39
C ASP A 87 -14.33 6.52 9.07
N GLY A 88 -13.95 7.80 9.16
CA GLY A 88 -12.68 8.24 9.75
C GLY A 88 -11.48 8.18 8.81
N MET A 89 -11.61 7.70 7.57
CA MET A 89 -10.57 7.87 6.56
C MET A 89 -10.54 9.31 6.06
N GLU A 90 -9.37 9.93 6.11
CA GLU A 90 -9.13 11.30 5.62
C GLU A 90 -8.45 11.26 4.25
N PRO A 91 -8.85 12.12 3.29
CA PRO A 91 -8.18 12.19 2.00
C PRO A 91 -6.74 12.70 2.16
N MET A 92 -5.86 12.26 1.27
CA MET A 92 -4.47 12.72 1.22
C MET A 92 -4.42 14.23 1.03
N ARG A 93 -3.52 14.88 1.77
CA ARG A 93 -3.22 16.31 1.62
C ARG A 93 -2.99 16.65 0.15
N ASP A 94 -3.63 17.71 -0.32
CA ASP A 94 -3.52 18.23 -1.70
C ASP A 94 -4.05 17.30 -2.82
N LEU A 95 -4.68 16.17 -2.48
CA LEU A 95 -5.35 15.28 -3.44
C LEU A 95 -6.79 14.99 -2.97
N PRO A 96 -7.73 15.92 -3.22
CA PRO A 96 -9.13 15.75 -2.81
C PRO A 96 -9.73 14.46 -3.38
N GLY A 97 -10.34 13.67 -2.48
CA GLY A 97 -11.00 12.41 -2.82
C GLY A 97 -10.06 11.23 -3.05
N VAL A 98 -8.75 11.39 -2.86
CA VAL A 98 -7.76 10.29 -2.91
C VAL A 98 -7.41 9.89 -1.49
N TYR A 99 -7.41 8.60 -1.16
CA TYR A 99 -7.17 8.10 0.19
C TYR A 99 -6.05 7.06 0.21
N PHE A 100 -5.36 6.95 1.34
CA PHE A 100 -4.42 5.86 1.57
C PHE A 100 -5.19 4.62 2.07
N GLY A 101 -5.13 3.52 1.33
CA GLY A 101 -6.03 2.37 1.48
C GLY A 101 -5.70 1.42 2.62
N THR A 102 -4.55 1.58 3.28
CA THR A 102 -4.09 0.65 4.33
C THR A 102 -5.08 0.44 5.49
N PRO A 103 -5.90 1.41 5.95
CA PRO A 103 -6.92 1.14 6.96
C PRO A 103 -8.02 0.18 6.48
N LEU A 104 -8.40 0.24 5.20
CA LEU A 104 -9.40 -0.64 4.60
C LEU A 104 -8.83 -2.06 4.43
N LEU A 105 -7.58 -2.16 3.97
CA LEU A 105 -6.90 -3.44 3.78
C LEU A 105 -6.66 -4.16 5.10
N ARG A 106 -6.18 -3.43 6.13
CA ARG A 106 -6.05 -4.00 7.47
C ARG A 106 -7.38 -4.53 7.99
N HIS A 107 -8.44 -3.75 7.84
CA HIS A 107 -9.75 -4.21 8.31
C HIS A 107 -10.24 -5.46 7.59
N SER A 108 -9.93 -5.59 6.30
CA SER A 108 -10.38 -6.72 5.48
C SER A 108 -9.56 -7.98 5.77
N TYR A 109 -8.23 -7.85 5.90
CA TYR A 109 -7.30 -8.98 5.99
C TYR A 109 -6.77 -9.29 7.38
N ALA A 110 -6.83 -8.33 8.29
CA ALA A 110 -6.34 -8.43 9.67
C ALA A 110 -7.29 -7.71 10.66
N PRO A 111 -8.55 -8.16 10.76
CA PRO A 111 -9.58 -7.49 11.55
C PRO A 111 -9.36 -7.53 13.05
N ASP A 112 -8.58 -8.49 13.58
CA ASP A 112 -8.22 -8.59 15.00
C ASP A 112 -6.84 -7.97 15.25
N ALA A 113 -6.66 -7.29 16.38
CA ALA A 113 -5.35 -6.81 16.83
C ALA A 113 -4.30 -7.93 16.99
N ARG A 114 -4.73 -9.17 17.18
CA ARG A 114 -3.86 -10.36 17.20
C ARG A 114 -3.25 -10.66 15.84
N ASP A 115 -3.92 -10.28 14.76
CA ASP A 115 -3.48 -10.54 13.39
C ASP A 115 -2.14 -9.82 13.09
N PRO A 116 -1.31 -10.38 12.20
CA PRO A 116 0.02 -9.86 11.90
C PRO A 116 -0.01 -8.46 11.30
N LEU A 117 -1.14 -8.01 10.74
CA LEU A 117 -1.32 -6.66 10.22
C LEU A 117 -2.42 -5.89 10.93
N GLY A 118 -2.94 -6.36 12.07
CA GLY A 118 -4.17 -5.81 12.67
C GLY A 118 -4.03 -4.42 13.27
N THR A 119 -2.79 -3.93 13.44
CA THR A 119 -2.51 -2.61 14.01
C THR A 119 -1.61 -1.78 13.09
N ILE A 120 -1.64 -0.46 13.27
CA ILE A 120 -0.75 0.48 12.57
C ILE A 120 0.72 0.11 12.82
N GLN A 121 1.06 -0.22 14.06
CA GLN A 121 2.41 -0.54 14.49
C GLN A 121 2.94 -1.77 13.74
N LYS A 122 2.13 -2.84 13.66
CA LYS A 122 2.51 -4.07 12.98
C LYS A 122 2.66 -3.87 11.47
N LEU A 123 1.71 -3.16 10.83
CA LEU A 123 1.83 -2.81 9.42
C LEU A 123 3.06 -1.95 9.14
N ALA A 124 3.31 -0.93 9.97
CA ALA A 124 4.44 -0.03 9.82
C ALA A 124 5.76 -0.81 9.90
N LEU A 125 5.89 -1.71 10.87
CA LEU A 125 7.05 -2.60 10.98
C LEU A 125 7.21 -3.50 9.74
N ALA A 126 6.14 -4.15 9.29
CA ALA A 126 6.16 -5.02 8.12
C ALA A 126 6.55 -4.28 6.83
N ALA A 127 6.11 -3.02 6.70
CA ALA A 127 6.44 -2.17 5.56
C ALA A 127 7.77 -1.42 5.71
N ASN A 128 8.50 -1.60 6.82
CA ASN A 128 9.71 -0.85 7.18
C ASN A 128 9.51 0.68 7.17
N ILE A 129 8.37 1.12 7.72
CA ILE A 129 7.98 2.52 7.87
C ILE A 129 7.87 2.85 9.36
N HIS A 130 8.28 4.05 9.76
CA HIS A 130 8.10 4.47 11.14
C HIS A 130 6.60 4.54 11.53
N PRO A 131 6.15 4.00 12.68
CA PRO A 131 4.73 3.98 13.05
C PRO A 131 4.06 5.36 13.06
N THR A 132 4.75 6.40 13.51
CA THR A 132 4.25 7.78 13.45
C THR A 132 4.04 8.25 12.01
N ALA A 133 4.95 7.90 11.09
CA ALA A 133 4.82 8.26 9.68
C ALA A 133 3.62 7.53 9.05
N MET A 134 3.46 6.23 9.32
CA MET A 134 2.28 5.45 8.89
C MET A 134 0.97 6.09 9.38
N ARG A 135 0.91 6.49 10.66
CA ARG A 135 -0.26 7.16 11.22
C ARG A 135 -0.58 8.49 10.52
N LEU A 136 0.43 9.27 10.17
CA LEU A 136 0.25 10.52 9.44
C LEU A 136 -0.23 10.28 8.00
N LEU A 137 0.25 9.22 7.35
CA LEU A 137 -0.19 8.81 6.01
C LEU A 137 -1.67 8.41 6.00
N GLU A 138 -2.09 7.57 6.94
CA GLU A 138 -3.47 7.09 7.03
C GLU A 138 -4.48 8.17 7.40
N ARG A 139 -4.03 9.22 8.10
CA ARG A 139 -4.82 10.40 8.40
C ARG A 139 -4.70 11.48 7.32
N GLY A 140 -4.13 11.16 6.16
CA GLY A 140 -3.97 12.11 5.05
C GLY A 140 -3.14 13.35 5.38
N ARG A 141 -2.40 13.37 6.52
CA ARG A 141 -1.63 14.54 6.98
C ARG A 141 -0.32 14.71 6.24
N THR A 142 0.17 13.64 5.64
CA THR A 142 1.31 13.64 4.73
C THR A 142 0.98 12.80 3.50
N GLN A 143 1.62 13.11 2.37
CA GLN A 143 1.49 12.30 1.17
C GLN A 143 2.47 11.12 1.22
N PRO A 144 2.07 9.93 0.74
CA PRO A 144 3.01 8.85 0.55
C PRO A 144 3.94 9.13 -0.63
N ARG A 145 5.19 8.69 -0.50
CA ARG A 145 6.05 8.47 -1.66
C ARG A 145 5.63 7.19 -2.37
N ILE A 146 5.99 7.05 -3.64
CA ILE A 146 5.67 5.84 -4.41
C ILE A 146 6.32 4.63 -3.74
N SER A 147 7.58 4.72 -3.33
CA SER A 147 8.27 3.66 -2.56
C SER A 147 7.47 3.17 -1.35
N THR A 148 6.85 4.10 -0.60
CA THR A 148 5.99 3.82 0.56
C THR A 148 4.72 3.06 0.15
N VAL A 149 4.07 3.47 -0.94
CA VAL A 149 2.91 2.76 -1.49
C VAL A 149 3.31 1.34 -1.89
N ILE A 150 4.43 1.17 -2.58
CA ILE A 150 4.93 -0.15 -3.01
C ILE A 150 5.29 -1.05 -1.83
N GLN A 151 5.93 -0.52 -0.79
CA GLN A 151 6.23 -1.27 0.43
C GLN A 151 4.94 -1.80 1.09
N CYS A 152 3.93 -0.95 1.26
CA CYS A 152 2.66 -1.37 1.82
C CYS A 152 1.95 -2.37 0.93
N TYR A 153 1.93 -2.12 -0.38
CA TYR A 153 1.37 -3.03 -1.37
C TYR A 153 1.95 -4.44 -1.26
N ARG A 154 3.27 -4.55 -1.16
CA ARG A 154 3.97 -5.83 -1.00
C ARG A 154 3.66 -6.56 0.30
N VAL A 155 3.38 -5.83 1.37
CA VAL A 155 2.96 -6.43 2.64
C VAL A 155 1.60 -7.12 2.51
N PHE A 156 0.68 -6.57 1.71
CA PHE A 156 -0.66 -7.13 1.52
C PHE A 156 -0.74 -8.19 0.41
N LEU A 157 0.17 -8.18 -0.56
CA LEU A 157 0.18 -9.16 -1.67
C LEU A 157 0.07 -10.64 -1.25
N PRO A 158 0.75 -11.12 -0.18
CA PRO A 158 0.58 -12.50 0.27
C PRO A 158 -0.82 -12.85 0.79
N PHE A 159 -1.62 -11.85 1.20
CA PHE A 159 -2.97 -12.04 1.74
C PHE A 159 -4.04 -12.03 0.64
N ASP A 160 -3.86 -11.17 -0.36
CA ASP A 160 -4.66 -11.19 -1.58
C ASP A 160 -3.71 -10.96 -2.76
N PRO A 161 -3.38 -12.02 -3.52
CA PRO A 161 -2.49 -11.89 -4.66
C PRO A 161 -3.11 -11.03 -5.74
N THR A 162 -4.42 -10.82 -5.77
CA THR A 162 -5.09 -10.02 -6.80
C THR A 162 -5.14 -8.52 -6.49
N LEU A 163 -4.48 -8.07 -5.42
CA LEU A 163 -4.37 -6.65 -5.09
C LEU A 163 -3.60 -5.87 -6.14
N THR A 164 -3.99 -4.62 -6.29
CA THR A 164 -3.42 -3.66 -7.22
C THR A 164 -3.02 -2.39 -6.47
N LEU A 165 -2.27 -1.51 -7.13
CA LEU A 165 -1.95 -0.19 -6.58
C LEU A 165 -3.21 0.66 -6.29
N HIS A 166 -4.33 0.38 -6.97
CA HIS A 166 -5.61 1.04 -6.72
C HIS A 166 -6.25 0.63 -5.39
N ASP A 167 -5.82 -0.48 -4.80
CA ASP A 167 -6.26 -0.90 -3.47
C ASP A 167 -5.46 -0.18 -2.36
N LEU A 168 -4.28 0.36 -2.68
CA LEU A 168 -3.45 1.17 -1.77
C LEU A 168 -3.66 2.67 -1.96
N VAL A 169 -3.95 3.11 -3.18
CA VAL A 169 -4.25 4.50 -3.52
C VAL A 169 -5.69 4.53 -4.00
N LEU A 170 -6.61 4.74 -3.06
CA LEU A 170 -8.04 4.73 -3.33
C LEU A 170 -8.41 6.01 -4.07
N LEU A 171 -8.88 5.85 -5.30
CA LEU A 171 -9.28 6.95 -6.18
C LEU A 171 -10.80 7.14 -6.14
N PRO A 172 -11.31 8.36 -6.40
CA PRO A 172 -12.75 8.57 -6.54
C PRO A 172 -13.29 7.84 -7.77
N ASP A 173 -14.58 7.51 -7.78
CA ASP A 173 -15.20 6.69 -8.84
C ASP A 173 -14.99 7.19 -10.27
N ARG A 174 -14.93 8.51 -10.46
CA ARG A 174 -14.62 9.16 -11.75
C ARG A 174 -13.20 8.87 -12.26
N ASP A 175 -12.30 8.60 -11.33
CA ASP A 175 -10.89 8.29 -11.55
C ASP A 175 -10.66 6.76 -11.52
N LEU A 176 -11.71 5.92 -11.63
CA LEU A 176 -11.59 4.47 -11.85
C LEU A 176 -12.09 4.04 -13.25
N PRO A 177 -11.59 2.93 -13.84
CA PRO A 177 -12.11 2.41 -15.11
C PRO A 177 -13.64 2.25 -15.06
N PRO A 178 -14.38 2.51 -16.16
CA PRO A 178 -15.83 2.52 -16.16
C PRO A 178 -16.42 1.16 -15.72
N ASP A 179 -15.77 0.07 -16.11
CA ASP A 179 -16.09 -1.32 -15.84
C ASP A 179 -15.52 -1.85 -14.51
N ALA A 180 -14.86 -1.01 -13.71
CA ALA A 180 -14.30 -1.42 -12.42
C ALA A 180 -15.41 -1.98 -11.51
N PRO A 181 -15.35 -3.27 -11.10
CA PRO A 181 -16.34 -3.86 -10.21
C PRO A 181 -16.26 -3.21 -8.83
N ARG A 182 -17.38 -3.25 -8.09
CA ARG A 182 -17.36 -2.90 -6.66
C ARG A 182 -16.60 -3.98 -5.90
N TYR A 183 -15.65 -3.55 -5.08
CA TYR A 183 -14.95 -4.44 -4.17
C TYR A 183 -15.96 -5.01 -3.19
N THR A 184 -16.14 -6.32 -3.28
CA THR A 184 -16.72 -7.10 -2.20
C THR A 184 -15.53 -7.82 -1.60
N PRO A 185 -15.19 -7.59 -0.32
CA PRO A 185 -14.11 -8.34 0.30
C PRO A 185 -14.40 -9.82 0.08
N TYR A 186 -13.40 -10.57 -0.42
CA TYR A 186 -13.52 -12.02 -0.43
C TYR A 186 -13.88 -12.40 1.01
N LEU A 187 -15.04 -13.04 1.17
CA LEU A 187 -15.42 -13.66 2.43
C LEU A 187 -14.18 -14.38 2.92
N ARG A 188 -13.79 -14.12 4.18
CA ARG A 188 -12.67 -14.80 4.83
C ARG A 188 -12.72 -16.29 4.48
N HIS A 189 -11.60 -16.98 4.60
CA HIS A 189 -11.57 -18.40 4.93
C HIS A 189 -12.36 -18.69 6.23
N GLN A 190 -13.68 -18.50 6.20
CA GLN A 190 -14.66 -18.73 7.26
C GLN A 190 -15.66 -19.82 6.88
N ASP A 191 -15.58 -20.36 5.66
CA ASP A 191 -16.31 -21.56 5.25
C ASP A 191 -15.47 -22.85 5.38
N THR A 192 -14.43 -22.86 6.22
CA THR A 192 -14.02 -24.13 6.82
C THR A 192 -14.85 -24.30 8.08
N PRO A 193 -15.81 -25.23 8.15
CA PRO A 193 -16.55 -25.48 9.37
C PRO A 193 -15.57 -25.99 10.43
N VAL A 194 -15.13 -25.09 11.32
CA VAL A 194 -14.46 -25.49 12.55
C VAL A 194 -15.55 -26.12 13.39
N ALA A 195 -15.47 -27.43 13.58
CA ALA A 195 -16.32 -28.15 14.53
C ALA A 195 -16.32 -27.38 15.87
N PRO A 196 -17.49 -27.16 16.49
CA PRO A 196 -17.55 -26.39 17.72
C PRO A 196 -16.61 -27.02 18.76
N PRO A 197 -15.76 -26.23 19.43
CA PRO A 197 -14.95 -26.75 20.52
C PRO A 197 -15.89 -27.23 21.63
N THR A 198 -15.84 -28.52 21.91
CA THR A 198 -16.32 -29.11 23.17
C THR A 198 -15.45 -28.59 24.29
N ASP A 199 -15.90 -27.50 24.93
CA ASP A 199 -15.98 -27.30 26.38
C ASP A 199 -15.94 -25.80 26.74
N PRO A 200 -16.74 -25.34 27.72
CA PRO A 200 -16.77 -23.94 28.12
C PRO A 200 -15.62 -23.66 29.09
N VAL A 201 -14.56 -23.01 28.62
CA VAL A 201 -13.60 -22.36 29.52
C VAL A 201 -14.03 -20.92 29.75
N GLN A 202 -14.25 -20.60 31.03
CA GLN A 202 -14.63 -19.29 31.55
C GLN A 202 -13.69 -18.20 31.03
N ALA A 203 -14.29 -17.13 30.49
CA ALA A 203 -13.58 -15.92 30.12
C ALA A 203 -13.28 -15.09 31.36
N ASP A 204 -12.02 -15.11 31.81
CA ASP A 204 -11.50 -14.07 32.70
C ASP A 204 -11.19 -12.83 31.86
N ALA A 205 -11.95 -11.77 32.14
CA ALA A 205 -11.69 -10.43 31.68
C ALA A 205 -10.54 -9.84 32.50
N ALA A 206 -9.36 -9.68 31.89
CA ALA A 206 -8.28 -8.88 32.44
C ALA A 206 -7.47 -8.18 31.34
N ASP A 207 -7.74 -6.89 31.21
CA ASP A 207 -6.73 -5.83 31.13
C ASP A 207 -5.63 -5.92 30.05
N ALA A 208 -5.91 -5.40 28.85
CA ALA A 208 -4.89 -5.09 27.85
C ALA A 208 -4.27 -3.72 28.13
N GLY A 209 -3.35 -3.70 29.10
CA GLY A 209 -2.49 -2.55 29.37
C GLY A 209 -1.43 -2.34 28.30
N ASP A 210 -1.18 -1.07 27.95
CA ASP A 210 -0.06 -0.55 27.15
C ASP A 210 1.28 -0.81 27.87
N GLY A 211 1.69 -2.09 27.95
CA GLY A 211 2.97 -2.52 28.52
C GLY A 211 4.09 -2.53 27.48
N PRO A 212 5.36 -2.32 27.88
CA PRO A 212 6.50 -2.56 26.99
C PRO A 212 6.49 -4.02 26.52
N ILE A 213 6.69 -4.22 25.21
CA ILE A 213 6.76 -5.55 24.60
C ILE A 213 7.89 -6.33 25.29
N SER A 214 7.58 -7.52 25.81
CA SER A 214 8.58 -8.37 26.45
C SER A 214 9.65 -8.83 25.46
N ALA A 215 10.86 -9.07 25.96
CA ALA A 215 11.97 -9.56 25.13
C ALA A 215 11.61 -10.88 24.43
N ASP A 216 10.84 -11.75 25.08
CA ASP A 216 10.40 -13.02 24.52
C ASP A 216 9.43 -12.82 23.35
N ALA A 217 8.50 -11.87 23.46
CA ALA A 217 7.58 -11.53 22.37
C ALA A 217 8.32 -10.93 21.15
N LEU A 218 9.42 -10.21 21.38
CA LEU A 218 10.28 -9.72 20.29
C LEU A 218 11.06 -10.86 19.61
N LEU A 219 11.49 -11.86 20.36
CA LEU A 219 12.19 -13.04 19.83
C LEU A 219 11.26 -13.94 19.02
N ASP A 220 10.01 -14.12 19.46
CA ASP A 220 9.00 -14.86 18.70
C ASP A 220 8.63 -14.14 17.40
N LEU A 221 8.49 -12.81 17.45
CA LEU A 221 8.26 -12.00 16.25
C LEU A 221 9.44 -12.07 15.28
N TRP A 222 10.67 -12.08 15.81
CA TRP A 222 11.89 -12.24 15.02
C TRP A 222 11.93 -13.59 14.27
N ALA A 223 11.56 -14.68 14.95
CA ALA A 223 11.55 -16.01 14.37
C ALA A 223 10.53 -16.15 13.21
N GLN A 224 9.48 -15.33 13.21
CA GLN A 224 8.45 -15.30 12.17
C GLN A 224 8.83 -14.45 10.94
N LEU A 225 9.88 -13.64 11.03
CA LEU A 225 10.36 -12.86 9.88
C LEU A 225 11.09 -13.76 8.88
N SER A 226 10.93 -13.44 7.59
CA SER A 226 11.74 -14.06 6.54
C SER A 226 13.24 -13.78 6.77
N PRO A 227 14.16 -14.60 6.21
CA PRO A 227 15.60 -14.37 6.35
C PRO A 227 16.06 -12.96 5.92
N GLN A 228 15.33 -12.34 4.98
CA GLN A 228 15.56 -10.97 4.54
C GLN A 228 15.05 -9.95 5.59
N GLY A 229 13.88 -10.20 6.18
CA GLY A 229 13.34 -9.41 7.29
C GLY A 229 14.23 -9.44 8.53
N GLN A 230 14.78 -10.60 8.87
CA GLN A 230 15.75 -10.74 9.97
C GLN A 230 17.04 -9.93 9.71
N ARG A 231 17.60 -9.96 8.49
CA ARG A 231 18.82 -9.18 8.18
C ARG A 231 18.60 -7.67 8.32
N VAL A 232 17.45 -7.16 7.89
CA VAL A 232 17.12 -5.73 7.98
C VAL A 232 16.96 -5.30 9.43
N THR A 233 16.23 -6.08 10.23
CA THR A 233 16.04 -5.79 11.66
C THR A 233 17.35 -5.87 12.45
N MET A 234 18.27 -6.80 12.12
CA MET A 234 19.63 -6.84 12.71
C MET A 234 20.43 -5.58 12.37
N HIS A 235 20.32 -5.09 11.13
CA HIS A 235 21.04 -3.90 10.71
C HIS A 235 20.56 -2.65 11.46
N TYR A 236 19.26 -2.56 11.70
CA TYR A 236 18.62 -1.48 12.46
C TYR A 236 18.99 -1.51 13.95
N ILE A 237 18.98 -2.69 14.60
CA ILE A 237 19.41 -2.85 16.00
C ILE A 237 20.88 -2.42 16.17
N ARG A 238 21.75 -2.82 15.24
CA ARG A 238 23.17 -2.39 15.25
C ARG A 238 23.31 -0.88 15.07
N ALA A 239 22.50 -0.26 14.22
CA ALA A 239 22.52 1.19 14.02
C ALA A 239 22.00 1.98 15.24
N LEU A 240 21.04 1.42 15.97
CA LEU A 240 20.54 1.99 17.23
C LEU A 240 21.58 1.86 18.35
N LEU A 241 22.22 0.69 18.49
CA LEU A 241 23.27 0.47 19.49
C LEU A 241 24.54 1.28 19.22
N ALA A 242 24.82 1.64 17.97
CA ALA A 242 25.96 2.50 17.62
C ALA A 242 25.70 4.00 17.89
N ARG A 243 24.46 4.39 18.22
CA ARG A 243 24.06 5.78 18.53
C ARG A 243 23.81 6.02 20.03
N ALA A 244 23.90 4.99 20.85
CA ALA A 244 23.84 5.04 22.32
C ALA A 244 25.25 4.93 22.91
#